data_AF-A0A0F9NMH3-F1
#
_entry.id   AF-A0A0F9NMH3-F1
#
_cell.length_a   1.000
_cell.length_b   1.000
_cell.length_c   1.000
_cell.angle_alpha   90.00
_cell.angle_beta   90.00
_cell.angle_gamma   90.00
#
_symmetry.space_group_name_H-M   'P 1'
#
loop_
_entity.id
_entity.type
_entity.pdbx_description
1 polymer ?
#
loop_
_entity_poly.entity_id
_entity_poly.type
_entity_poly.pdbx_seq_one_letter_code
_entity_poly.pdbx_strand_id
1 'polypeptide(L)'
;MPWDELKAARRAKGLCLDCGRSPKQQNSDRCVSCLGKRRITRRLKYSKRLEQGLCPECGGERDISPRDIFCRECLRKATIRNANYVPDRLEAAKRARKFRNKRRKERQCQGCGQQLGESKYRSCLRCRRRKYQPRVAVG
;
A
#
# COMPACT_ATOMS: atom_id res chain seq x y z
N MET A 1 -21.58 6.79 -30.64
CA MET A 1 -21.99 6.00 -29.46
C MET A 1 -21.15 6.42 -28.26
N PRO A 2 -21.76 6.95 -27.19
CA PRO A 2 -21.13 7.21 -25.91
C PRO A 2 -20.41 5.98 -25.33
N TRP A 3 -19.33 6.22 -24.58
CA TRP A 3 -18.49 5.16 -24.01
C TRP A 3 -19.25 4.25 -23.03
N ASP A 4 -20.22 4.79 -22.31
CA ASP A 4 -21.02 4.03 -21.35
C ASP A 4 -21.98 3.05 -22.04
N GLU A 5 -22.62 3.47 -23.13
CA GLU A 5 -23.47 2.61 -23.96
C GLU A 5 -22.67 1.47 -24.59
N LEU A 6 -21.46 1.75 -25.09
CA LEU A 6 -20.58 0.72 -25.64
C LEU A 6 -20.18 -0.31 -24.59
N LYS A 7 -19.87 0.13 -23.36
CA LYS A 7 -19.56 -0.79 -22.24
C LYS A 7 -20.78 -1.62 -21.86
N ALA A 8 -21.97 -1.03 -21.81
CA ALA A 8 -23.20 -1.75 -21.52
C ALA A 8 -23.46 -2.84 -22.58
N ALA A 9 -23.36 -2.48 -23.86
CA ALA A 9 -23.50 -3.43 -24.97
C ALA A 9 -22.48 -4.57 -24.91
N ARG A 10 -21.21 -4.28 -24.56
CA ARG A 10 -20.18 -5.30 -24.37
C ARG A 10 -20.47 -6.21 -23.18
N ARG A 11 -20.94 -5.67 -22.04
CA ARG A 11 -21.35 -6.46 -20.87
C ARG A 11 -22.49 -7.42 -21.21
N ALA A 12 -23.51 -6.92 -21.91
CA ALA A 12 -24.67 -7.72 -22.33
C ALA A 12 -24.25 -8.88 -23.24
N LYS A 13 -23.25 -8.67 -24.10
CA LYS A 13 -22.69 -9.70 -24.99
C LYS A 13 -21.62 -10.58 -24.35
N GLY A 14 -21.31 -10.40 -23.06
CA GLY A 14 -20.24 -11.15 -22.37
C GLY A 14 -18.83 -10.88 -22.90
N LEU A 15 -18.61 -9.75 -23.57
CA LEU A 15 -17.35 -9.39 -24.20
C LEU A 15 -16.43 -8.60 -23.25
N CYS A 16 -15.13 -8.68 -23.52
CA CYS A 16 -14.10 -7.89 -22.86
C CYS A 16 -14.41 -6.39 -22.96
N LEU A 17 -14.43 -5.69 -21.82
CA LEU A 17 -14.74 -4.26 -21.81
C LEU A 17 -13.65 -3.39 -22.43
N ASP A 18 -12.38 -3.83 -22.43
CA ASP A 18 -11.28 -3.10 -23.05
C ASP A 18 -11.33 -3.26 -24.58
N CYS A 19 -11.15 -4.48 -25.10
CA CYS A 19 -11.03 -4.69 -26.55
C CYS A 19 -12.36 -4.91 -27.28
N GLY A 20 -13.40 -5.42 -26.60
CA GLY A 20 -14.69 -5.76 -27.22
C GLY A 20 -14.64 -6.93 -28.23
N ARG A 21 -13.49 -7.61 -28.39
CA ARG A 21 -13.29 -8.62 -29.44
C ARG A 21 -13.43 -10.07 -28.96
N SER A 22 -13.19 -10.31 -27.68
CA SER A 22 -13.15 -11.67 -27.11
C SER A 22 -14.02 -11.76 -25.87
N PRO A 23 -14.52 -12.96 -25.51
CA PRO A 23 -15.25 -13.18 -24.27
C PRO A 23 -14.45 -12.73 -23.04
N LYS A 24 -15.15 -12.26 -22.02
CA LYS A 24 -14.55 -11.98 -20.71
C LYS A 24 -14.14 -13.29 -20.03
N GLN A 25 -13.07 -13.25 -19.23
CA GLN A 25 -12.69 -14.37 -18.38
C GLN A 25 -13.65 -14.49 -17.18
N GLN A 26 -13.80 -15.69 -16.63
CA GLN A 26 -14.53 -15.91 -15.37
C GLN A 26 -13.98 -14.97 -14.27
N ASN A 27 -14.89 -14.32 -13.54
CA ASN A 27 -14.57 -13.34 -12.49
C ASN A 27 -13.79 -12.10 -12.97
N SER A 28 -13.89 -11.75 -14.25
CA SER A 28 -13.24 -10.59 -14.86
C SER A 28 -14.17 -9.88 -15.83
N ASP A 29 -13.95 -8.58 -16.03
CA ASP A 29 -14.56 -7.75 -17.06
C ASP A 29 -13.74 -7.76 -18.37
N ARG A 30 -12.61 -8.47 -18.40
CA ARG A 30 -11.65 -8.50 -19.51
C ARG A 30 -11.32 -9.92 -19.95
N CYS A 31 -10.88 -10.05 -21.20
CA CYS A 31 -10.30 -11.29 -21.72
C CYS A 31 -8.87 -11.52 -21.19
N VAL A 32 -8.39 -12.75 -21.34
CA VAL A 32 -7.05 -13.18 -20.89
C VAL A 32 -5.93 -12.32 -21.48
N SER A 33 -6.02 -11.99 -22.78
CA SER A 33 -5.02 -11.15 -23.46
C SER A 33 -4.94 -9.74 -22.87
N CYS A 34 -6.08 -9.07 -22.68
CA CYS A 34 -6.13 -7.73 -22.07
C CYS A 34 -5.66 -7.75 -20.61
N LEU A 35 -5.96 -8.80 -19.86
CA LEU A 35 -5.44 -8.99 -18.50
C LEU A 35 -3.92 -9.14 -18.49
N GLY A 36 -3.36 -9.96 -19.40
CA GLY A 36 -1.93 -10.15 -19.56
C GLY A 36 -1.20 -8.83 -19.85
N LYS A 37 -1.69 -8.07 -20.84
CA LYS A 37 -1.17 -6.73 -21.18
C LYS A 37 -1.19 -5.80 -19.97
N ARG A 38 -2.32 -5.74 -19.24
CA ARG A 38 -2.43 -4.94 -18.01
C ARG A 38 -1.44 -5.35 -16.93
N ARG A 39 -1.23 -6.66 -16.72
CA ARG A 39 -0.25 -7.18 -15.74
C ARG A 39 1.16 -6.73 -16.09
N ILE A 40 1.55 -6.84 -17.36
CA ILE A 40 2.86 -6.39 -17.85
C ILE A 40 3.01 -4.87 -17.63
N THR A 41 2.05 -4.07 -18.11
CA THR A 41 2.08 -2.62 -17.92
C THR A 41 2.12 -2.23 -16.44
N ARG A 42 1.37 -2.93 -15.57
CA ARG A 42 1.41 -2.71 -14.12
C ARG A 42 2.79 -3.01 -13.55
N ARG A 43 3.43 -4.10 -13.96
CA ARG A 43 4.79 -4.47 -13.52
C ARG A 43 5.83 -3.45 -13.99
N LEU A 44 5.75 -2.99 -15.22
CA LEU A 44 6.64 -1.95 -15.77
C LEU A 44 6.47 -0.62 -15.02
N LYS A 45 5.22 -0.15 -14.84
CA LYS A 45 4.94 1.06 -14.06
C LYS A 45 5.41 0.93 -12.61
N TYR A 46 5.26 -0.26 -12.02
CA TYR A 46 5.75 -0.55 -10.68
C TYR A 46 7.27 -0.41 -10.60
N SER A 47 8.03 -1.04 -11.51
CA SER A 47 9.50 -0.94 -11.52
C SER A 47 9.98 0.49 -11.75
N LYS A 48 9.43 1.16 -12.76
CA LYS A 48 9.79 2.55 -13.09
C LYS A 48 9.56 3.50 -11.92
N ARG A 49 8.42 3.37 -11.22
CA ARG A 49 8.14 4.17 -10.01
C ARG A 49 9.13 3.85 -8.89
N LEU A 50 9.59 2.61 -8.77
CA LEU A 50 10.58 2.25 -7.77
C LEU A 50 11.95 2.86 -8.05
N GLU A 51 12.41 2.77 -9.29
CA GLU A 51 13.65 3.39 -9.76
C GLU A 51 13.62 4.91 -9.58
N GLN A 52 12.47 5.54 -9.82
CA GLN A 52 12.27 6.99 -9.67
C GLN A 52 12.04 7.48 -8.23
N GLY A 53 12.16 6.63 -7.22
CA GLY A 53 11.91 7.07 -5.83
C GLY A 53 10.42 7.32 -5.49
N LEU A 54 9.49 6.96 -6.38
CA LEU A 54 8.04 7.18 -6.23
C LEU A 54 7.32 5.99 -5.57
N CYS A 55 6.14 6.26 -5.02
CA CYS A 55 5.25 5.23 -4.49
C CYS A 55 4.73 4.32 -5.63
N PRO A 56 4.90 2.99 -5.58
CA PRO A 56 4.43 2.09 -6.63
C PRO A 56 2.91 2.03 -6.75
N GLU A 57 2.18 2.34 -5.66
CA GLU A 57 0.70 2.30 -5.62
C GLU A 57 0.10 3.54 -6.30
N CYS A 58 0.40 4.74 -5.81
CA CYS A 58 -0.19 5.98 -6.33
C CYS A 58 0.68 6.74 -7.33
N GLY A 59 1.99 6.45 -7.41
CA GLY A 59 2.94 7.24 -8.21
C GLY A 59 3.34 8.58 -7.59
N GLY A 60 2.81 8.95 -6.42
CA GLY A 60 3.23 10.15 -5.70
C GLY A 60 4.59 9.98 -5.02
N GLU A 61 5.16 11.09 -4.58
CA GLU A 61 6.41 11.09 -3.80
C GLU A 61 6.29 10.15 -2.59
N ARG A 62 7.38 9.46 -2.30
CA ARG A 62 7.45 8.69 -1.05
C ARG A 62 7.68 9.70 0.06
N ASP A 63 6.63 9.94 0.84
CA ASP A 63 6.81 10.35 2.23
C ASP A 63 7.56 9.22 2.93
N ILE A 64 8.90 9.24 2.87
CA ILE A 64 9.71 8.51 3.83
C ILE A 64 9.39 9.19 5.14
N SER A 65 8.31 8.78 5.78
CA SER A 65 8.01 9.29 7.10
C SER A 65 9.21 8.92 7.94
N PRO A 66 9.98 9.91 8.43
CA PRO A 66 10.98 9.59 9.45
C PRO A 66 10.27 9.03 10.69
N ARG A 67 8.93 9.13 10.77
CA ARG A 67 8.19 8.83 11.99
C ARG A 67 8.04 7.35 12.34
N ASP A 68 8.08 6.42 11.39
CA ASP A 68 7.78 5.00 11.65
C ASP A 68 8.77 4.05 10.98
N ILE A 69 9.99 4.02 11.51
CA ILE A 69 11.05 3.12 11.06
C ILE A 69 10.98 1.84 11.91
N PHE A 70 10.18 0.85 11.50
CA PHE A 70 10.18 -0.49 12.12
C PHE A 70 10.69 -1.53 11.13
N CYS A 71 11.51 -2.48 11.60
CA CYS A 71 11.79 -3.69 10.84
C CYS A 71 10.49 -4.49 10.63
N ARG A 72 10.47 -5.40 9.66
CA ARG A 72 9.26 -6.16 9.28
C ARG A 72 8.61 -6.86 10.47
N GLU A 73 9.43 -7.43 11.35
CA GLU A 73 8.98 -8.16 12.54
C GLU A 73 8.44 -7.22 13.63
N CYS A 74 9.16 -6.13 13.92
CA CYS A 74 8.68 -5.15 14.90
C CYS A 74 7.43 -4.41 14.41
N LEU A 75 7.26 -4.24 13.09
CA LEU A 75 6.02 -3.69 12.54
C LEU A 75 4.85 -4.65 12.82
N ARG A 76 5.01 -5.96 12.57
CA ARG A 76 3.98 -6.96 12.88
C ARG A 76 3.60 -6.94 14.37
N LYS A 77 4.60 -6.89 15.26
CA LYS A 77 4.39 -6.80 16.72
C LYS A 77 3.72 -5.48 17.14
N ALA A 78 4.07 -4.35 16.53
CA ALA A 78 3.48 -3.05 16.82
C ALA A 78 2.00 -2.97 16.40
N THR A 79 1.63 -3.55 15.25
CA THR A 79 0.24 -3.62 14.80
C THR A 79 -0.64 -4.37 15.80
N ILE A 80 -0.15 -5.51 16.31
CA ILE A 80 -0.86 -6.30 17.34
C ILE A 80 -0.99 -5.50 18.64
N ARG A 81 0.08 -4.81 19.06
CA ARG A 81 0.09 -4.02 20.29
C ARG A 81 -0.85 -2.79 20.22
N ASN A 82 -0.93 -2.13 19.07
CA ASN A 82 -1.84 -0.98 18.88
C ASN A 82 -3.31 -1.40 18.89
N ALA A 83 -3.64 -2.64 18.47
CA ALA A 83 -5.00 -3.16 18.56
C ALA A 83 -5.46 -3.33 20.02
N ASN A 84 -4.52 -3.45 20.97
CA ASN A 84 -4.77 -3.68 22.39
C ASN A 84 -4.35 -2.48 23.27
N TYR A 85 -4.30 -1.26 22.71
CA TYR A 85 -3.77 -0.09 23.41
C TYR A 85 -4.72 0.41 24.52
N VAL A 86 -4.20 0.51 25.75
CA VAL A 86 -4.88 1.11 26.90
C VAL A 86 -4.20 2.45 27.24
N PRO A 87 -4.94 3.57 27.43
CA PRO A 87 -4.36 4.93 27.44
C PRO A 87 -3.48 5.27 28.64
N ASP A 88 -3.53 4.51 29.73
CA ASP A 88 -3.13 5.00 31.05
C ASP A 88 -1.69 4.68 31.46
N ARG A 89 -0.70 5.14 30.68
CA ARG A 89 0.72 5.22 31.10
C ARG A 89 1.44 6.40 30.45
N LEU A 90 1.12 7.62 30.86
CA LEU A 90 1.68 8.84 30.28
C LEU A 90 3.22 8.92 30.40
N GLU A 91 3.80 8.49 31.53
CA GLU A 91 5.24 8.55 31.77
C GLU A 91 6.03 7.46 31.02
N ALA A 92 5.51 6.23 30.95
CA ALA A 92 6.10 5.18 30.11
C ALA A 92 6.04 5.56 28.62
N ALA A 93 4.97 6.26 28.20
CA ALA A 93 4.85 6.80 26.86
C ALA A 93 5.88 7.92 26.57
N LYS A 94 6.17 8.80 27.53
CA LYS A 94 7.21 9.85 27.41
C LYS A 94 8.62 9.26 27.30
N ARG A 95 9.00 8.31 28.17
CA ARG A 95 10.30 7.62 28.09
C ARG A 95 10.44 6.87 26.76
N ALA A 96 9.42 6.14 26.34
CA ALA A 96 9.39 5.46 25.04
C ALA A 96 9.50 6.45 23.85
N ARG A 97 8.92 7.65 23.96
CA ARG A 97 9.03 8.71 22.95
C ARG A 97 10.47 9.21 22.79
N LYS A 98 11.20 9.44 23.90
CA LYS A 98 12.62 9.85 23.87
C LYS A 98 13.48 8.81 23.15
N PHE A 99 13.34 7.53 23.50
CA PHE A 99 14.08 6.43 22.84
C PHE A 99 13.74 6.26 21.36
N ARG A 100 12.44 6.34 20.99
CA ARG A 100 12.01 6.28 19.58
C ARG A 100 12.57 7.44 18.75
N ASN A 101 12.65 8.63 19.33
CA ASN A 101 13.23 9.80 18.68
C ASN A 101 14.75 9.67 18.47
N LYS A 102 15.49 9.10 19.44
CA LYS A 102 16.93 8.82 19.29
C LYS A 102 17.17 7.83 18.16
N ARG A 103 16.51 6.66 18.21
CA ARG A 103 16.62 5.62 17.17
C ARG A 103 16.24 6.13 15.78
N ARG A 104 15.25 7.02 15.69
CA ARG A 104 14.90 7.71 14.45
C ARG A 104 16.07 8.52 13.87
N LYS A 105 16.72 9.35 14.70
CA LYS A 105 17.88 10.16 14.27
C LYS A 105 19.03 9.28 13.78
N GLU A 106 19.20 8.12 14.39
CA GLU A 106 20.25 7.14 14.07
C GLU A 106 19.85 6.14 12.97
N ARG A 107 18.67 6.30 12.34
CA ARG A 107 18.11 5.38 11.31
C ARG A 107 17.97 3.92 11.77
N GLN A 108 17.56 3.74 13.01
CA GLN A 108 17.35 2.43 13.64
C GLN A 108 15.87 2.08 13.78
N CYS A 109 15.59 0.78 13.80
CA CYS A 109 14.28 0.23 14.10
C CYS A 109 13.80 0.70 15.47
N GLN A 110 12.63 1.31 15.55
CA GLN A 110 12.05 1.79 16.81
C GLN A 110 11.74 0.67 17.81
N GLY A 111 11.48 -0.55 17.34
CA GLY A 111 11.24 -1.72 18.18
C GLY A 111 12.54 -2.35 18.70
N CYS A 112 13.40 -2.82 17.81
CA CYS A 112 14.59 -3.61 18.17
C CYS A 112 15.93 -2.85 18.12
N GLY A 113 15.98 -1.63 17.60
CA GLY A 113 17.24 -0.86 17.48
C GLY A 113 18.13 -1.27 16.30
N GLN A 114 17.76 -2.27 15.51
CA GLN A 114 18.52 -2.70 14.34
C GLN A 114 18.71 -1.54 13.35
N GLN A 115 19.93 -1.37 12.82
CA GLN A 115 20.22 -0.40 11.76
C GLN A 115 19.37 -0.70 10.52
N LEU A 116 18.61 0.29 10.06
CA LEU A 116 17.80 0.17 8.85
C LEU A 116 18.46 1.01 7.76
N GLY A 117 18.76 0.38 6.62
CA GLY A 117 19.16 1.10 5.40
C GLY A 117 18.04 2.04 4.90
N GLU A 118 18.24 2.69 3.75
CA GLU A 118 17.22 3.52 3.13
C GLU A 118 15.88 2.76 3.04
N SER A 119 14.83 3.33 3.65
CA SER A 119 13.48 2.79 3.86
C SER A 119 13.14 1.45 3.17
N LYS A 120 12.93 0.39 3.97
CA LYS A 120 12.43 -0.92 3.48
C LYS A 120 10.99 -0.91 2.95
N TYR A 121 10.24 0.19 3.07
CA TYR A 121 8.84 0.29 2.61
C TYR A 121 8.74 0.99 1.27
N ARG A 122 8.07 0.32 0.32
CA ARG A 122 7.97 0.78 -1.07
C ARG A 122 6.87 1.83 -1.28
N SER A 123 5.80 1.86 -0.49
CA SER A 123 4.64 2.76 -0.67
C SER A 123 4.58 3.94 0.31
N CYS A 124 3.97 5.05 -0.12
CA CYS A 124 3.81 6.28 0.68
C CYS A 124 2.84 6.10 1.86
N LEU A 125 2.92 7.01 2.83
CA LEU A 125 2.05 7.01 4.02
C LEU A 125 0.57 7.02 3.70
N ARG A 126 0.14 7.82 2.70
CA ARG A 126 -1.27 7.91 2.29
C ARG A 126 -1.79 6.55 1.83
N CYS A 127 -1.08 5.88 0.93
CA CYS A 127 -1.44 4.54 0.44
C CYS A 127 -1.39 3.50 1.56
N ARG A 128 -0.42 3.62 2.48
CA ARG A 128 -0.31 2.74 3.64
C ARG A 128 -1.51 2.90 4.59
N ARG A 129 -1.89 4.14 4.94
CA ARG A 129 -3.07 4.42 5.78
C ARG A 129 -4.33 3.85 5.15
N ARG A 130 -4.56 4.09 3.86
CA ARG A 130 -5.72 3.53 3.14
C ARG A 130 -5.78 2.00 3.18
N LYS A 131 -4.64 1.33 3.10
CA LYS A 131 -4.57 -0.15 3.06
C LYS A 131 -4.75 -0.81 4.44
N TYR A 132 -4.28 -0.16 5.49
CA TYR A 132 -4.21 -0.72 6.85
C TYR A 132 -5.11 0.00 7.87
N GLN A 133 -5.93 0.96 7.44
CA GLN A 133 -6.99 1.48 8.29
C GLN A 133 -7.89 0.31 8.68
N PRO A 134 -8.15 0.10 9.99
CA PRO A 134 -9.16 -0.86 10.41
C PRO A 134 -10.48 -0.45 9.76
N ARG A 135 -11.19 -1.42 9.17
CA ARG A 135 -12.59 -1.20 8.80
C ARG A 135 -13.35 -1.00 10.10
N VAL A 136 -13.55 0.24 10.49
CA VAL A 136 -14.55 0.56 11.52
C VAL A 136 -15.88 0.06 10.97
N ALA A 137 -16.50 -0.88 11.68
CA ALA A 137 -17.86 -1.28 11.40
C ALA A 137 -18.71 -0.01 11.55
N VAL A 138 -19.24 0.47 10.44
CA VAL A 138 -20.27 1.50 10.48
C VAL A 138 -21.52 0.75 10.93
N GLY A 139 -21.90 0.95 12.18
CA GLY A 139 -23.21 0.57 12.70
C GLY A 139 -24.27 1.52 12.20
#